data_AF-A0A0Q4RJC1-F1
#
_entry.id   AF-A0A0Q4RJC1-F1
#
_cell.length_a   1.000
_cell.length_b   1.000
_cell.length_c   1.000
_cell.angle_alpha   90.00
_cell.angle_beta   90.00
_cell.angle_gamma   90.00
#
_symmetry.space_group_name_H-M   'P 1'
#
loop_
_entity.id
_entity.type
_entity.pdbx_description
1 polymer ?
#
loop_
_entity_poly.entity_id
_entity_poly.type
_entity_poly.pdbx_seq_one_letter_code
_entity_poly.pdbx_strand_id
1 'polypeptide(L)'
;MKNIFFVITFLCSSFLIGQNGVSPDKIVTPPEKVLYTFQNEYPGKIPVWTMKYVGDDDDEIRYEAKYVTDKKAKALAVYDNLGVLKAYELQIPLSQLPQKAQAYLKKNYPASAIKEIAVVVDDKSKTTYEVGIQKDSRFYDVVFDKNGGFDVIVEKD
;
A
#
# COMPACT_ATOMS: atom_id res chain seq x y z
N MET A 1 -31.48 24.78 -61.74
CA MET A 1 -30.98 25.36 -60.47
C MET A 1 -30.97 24.25 -59.44
N LYS A 2 -29.85 24.07 -58.77
CA LYS A 2 -29.36 22.79 -58.23
C LYS A 2 -29.85 22.61 -56.78
N ASN A 3 -30.50 21.48 -56.51
CA ASN A 3 -31.04 21.10 -55.19
C ASN A 3 -29.90 20.96 -54.17
N ILE A 4 -29.96 21.70 -53.07
CA ILE A 4 -29.03 21.59 -51.95
C ILE A 4 -29.64 20.62 -50.93
N PHE A 5 -29.08 19.43 -50.84
CA PHE A 5 -29.37 18.48 -49.76
C PHE A 5 -28.69 18.94 -48.48
N PHE A 6 -29.47 19.15 -47.42
CA PHE A 6 -28.98 19.29 -46.05
C PHE A 6 -28.45 17.93 -45.57
N VAL A 7 -27.13 17.84 -45.35
CA VAL A 7 -26.52 16.69 -44.67
C VAL A 7 -26.24 17.13 -43.24
N ILE A 8 -27.08 16.68 -42.31
CA ILE A 8 -26.85 16.79 -40.86
C ILE A 8 -25.79 15.75 -40.50
N THR A 9 -24.57 16.20 -40.22
CA THR A 9 -23.51 15.34 -39.70
C THR A 9 -23.72 15.17 -38.20
N PHE A 10 -24.12 13.97 -37.79
CA PHE A 10 -24.29 13.60 -36.39
C PHE A 10 -22.89 13.40 -35.78
N LEU A 11 -22.38 14.43 -35.09
CA LEU A 11 -21.21 14.31 -34.22
C LEU A 11 -21.61 13.49 -32.99
N CYS A 12 -21.47 12.16 -33.07
CA CYS A 12 -21.44 11.32 -31.89
C CYS A 12 -20.14 11.61 -31.13
N SER A 13 -20.16 12.65 -30.29
CA SER A 13 -19.22 12.78 -29.20
C SER A 13 -19.46 11.63 -28.23
N SER A 14 -18.78 10.51 -28.43
CA SER A 14 -18.60 9.51 -27.39
C SER A 14 -17.79 10.17 -26.28
N PHE A 15 -18.49 10.79 -25.33
CA PHE A 15 -17.94 10.96 -23.99
C PHE A 15 -17.59 9.56 -23.51
N LEU A 16 -16.31 9.21 -23.62
CA LEU A 16 -15.70 8.19 -22.80
C LEU A 16 -15.92 8.66 -21.36
N ILE A 17 -17.01 8.19 -20.75
CA ILE A 17 -17.12 8.16 -19.30
C ILE A 17 -15.95 7.29 -18.88
N GLY A 18 -14.87 7.95 -18.45
CA GLY A 18 -13.70 7.29 -17.90
C GLY A 18 -14.20 6.34 -16.83
N GLN A 19 -13.83 5.07 -16.95
CA GLN A 19 -14.02 4.09 -15.89
C GLN A 19 -13.13 4.51 -14.72
N ASN A 20 -13.59 5.47 -13.91
CA ASN A 20 -12.95 5.85 -12.65
C ASN A 20 -13.31 4.87 -11.53
N GLY A 21 -13.47 3.58 -11.87
CA GLY A 21 -13.27 2.52 -10.90
C GLY A 21 -11.77 2.31 -10.76
N VAL A 22 -11.09 3.21 -10.06
CA VAL A 22 -9.69 3.00 -9.68
C VAL A 22 -9.71 1.80 -8.75
N SER A 23 -9.30 0.63 -9.27
CA SER A 23 -9.03 -0.51 -8.41
C SER A 23 -7.99 -0.07 -7.37
N PRO A 24 -8.21 -0.35 -6.07
CA PRO A 24 -7.36 0.17 -4.99
C PRO A 24 -5.88 -0.27 -5.11
N ASP A 25 -5.59 -1.28 -5.93
CA ASP A 25 -4.25 -1.78 -6.22
C ASP A 25 -4.05 -1.95 -7.74
N LYS A 26 -3.89 -0.85 -8.46
CA LYS A 26 -3.53 -0.93 -9.89
C LYS A 26 -2.09 -1.41 -10.02
N ILE A 27 -1.88 -2.59 -10.63
CA ILE A 27 -0.54 -3.03 -11.04
C ILE A 27 -0.02 -2.06 -12.10
N VAL A 28 1.18 -1.51 -11.89
CA VAL A 28 1.76 -0.50 -12.78
C VAL A 28 3.25 -0.74 -13.03
N THR A 29 3.78 -0.05 -14.03
CA THR A 29 5.22 0.24 -14.13
C THR A 29 5.44 1.66 -13.60
N PRO A 30 6.20 1.85 -12.50
CA PRO A 30 6.47 3.18 -11.97
C PRO A 30 7.47 3.98 -12.84
N PRO A 31 7.63 5.29 -12.58
CA PRO A 31 8.64 6.12 -13.22
C PRO A 31 10.06 5.55 -13.08
N GLU A 32 10.91 5.80 -14.08
CA GLU A 32 12.29 5.29 -14.12
C GLU A 32 13.10 5.64 -12.87
N LYS A 33 12.89 6.85 -12.33
CA LYS A 33 13.56 7.29 -11.09
C LYS A 33 13.20 6.41 -9.87
N VAL A 34 11.93 5.99 -9.76
CA VAL A 34 11.46 5.10 -8.69
C VAL A 34 12.06 3.71 -8.88
N LEU A 35 12.03 3.18 -10.11
CA LEU A 35 12.64 1.90 -10.46
C LEU A 35 14.14 1.86 -10.12
N TYR A 36 14.88 2.90 -10.53
CA TYR A 36 16.30 3.02 -10.30
C TYR A 36 16.64 3.11 -8.79
N THR A 37 15.87 3.89 -8.04
CA THR A 37 16.08 4.02 -6.58
C THR A 37 15.86 2.68 -5.89
N PHE A 38 14.75 1.99 -6.19
CA PHE A 38 14.49 0.65 -5.66
C PHE A 38 15.61 -0.34 -6.01
N GLN A 39 16.07 -0.35 -7.26
CA GLN A 39 17.13 -1.27 -7.68
C GLN A 39 18.46 -1.03 -6.95
N ASN A 40 18.78 0.23 -6.64
CA ASN A 40 19.97 0.57 -5.87
C ASN A 40 19.85 0.16 -4.40
N GLU A 41 18.69 0.38 -3.78
CA GLU A 41 18.44 0.03 -2.38
C GLU A 41 18.32 -1.49 -2.18
N TYR A 42 17.71 -2.19 -3.14
CA TYR A 42 17.43 -3.62 -3.08
C TYR A 42 17.93 -4.37 -4.34
N PRO A 43 19.26 -4.48 -4.55
CA PRO A 43 19.81 -5.09 -5.75
C PRO A 43 19.32 -6.52 -5.98
N GLY A 44 18.86 -6.79 -7.20
CA GLY A 44 18.41 -8.12 -7.63
C GLY A 44 17.03 -8.54 -7.09
N LYS A 45 16.31 -7.66 -6.37
CA LYS A 45 14.92 -7.91 -5.98
C LYS A 45 13.97 -7.60 -7.13
N ILE A 46 12.98 -8.45 -7.28
CA ILE A 46 11.91 -8.30 -8.28
C ILE A 46 10.62 -7.99 -7.52
N PRO A 47 10.19 -6.71 -7.49
CA PRO A 47 8.96 -6.32 -6.83
C PRO A 47 7.74 -6.48 -7.74
N VAL A 48 6.58 -6.68 -7.12
CA VAL A 48 5.28 -6.40 -7.71
C VAL A 48 4.94 -4.95 -7.35
N TRP A 49 4.73 -4.13 -8.38
CA TRP A 49 4.44 -2.71 -8.22
C TRP A 49 2.94 -2.43 -8.26
N THR A 50 2.45 -1.72 -7.25
CA THR A 50 1.11 -1.12 -7.25
C THR A 50 1.22 0.40 -7.12
N MET A 51 0.20 1.11 -7.57
CA MET A 51 0.07 2.57 -7.38
C MET A 51 -1.18 2.88 -6.59
N LYS A 52 -1.05 3.80 -5.63
CA LYS A 52 -2.13 4.31 -4.79
C LYS A 52 -2.15 5.82 -4.78
N TYR A 53 -3.35 6.35 -4.60
CA TYR A 53 -3.56 7.71 -4.15
C TYR A 53 -3.67 7.72 -2.63
N VAL A 54 -3.07 8.70 -2.00
CA VAL A 54 -3.06 8.90 -0.54
C VAL A 54 -3.22 10.40 -0.25
N GLY A 55 -3.33 10.74 1.03
CA GLY A 55 -3.61 12.11 1.49
C GLY A 55 -5.10 12.29 1.75
N ASP A 56 -5.47 13.39 2.41
CA ASP A 56 -6.87 13.64 2.78
C ASP A 56 -7.77 13.82 1.53
N ASP A 57 -7.19 14.26 0.42
CA ASP A 57 -7.87 14.52 -0.86
C ASP A 57 -7.48 13.52 -1.98
N ASP A 58 -6.78 12.43 -1.65
CA ASP A 58 -6.27 11.44 -2.62
C ASP A 58 -5.44 12.07 -3.78
N ASP A 59 -4.70 13.13 -3.50
CA ASP A 59 -3.92 13.89 -4.48
C ASP A 59 -2.43 13.51 -4.51
N GLU A 60 -1.97 12.72 -3.53
CA GLU A 60 -0.59 12.24 -3.47
C GLU A 60 -0.46 10.84 -4.05
N ILE A 61 0.44 10.66 -5.02
CA ILE A 61 0.71 9.34 -5.60
C ILE A 61 1.78 8.62 -4.76
N ARG A 62 1.55 7.32 -4.54
CA ARG A 62 2.52 6.38 -3.99
C ARG A 62 2.71 5.19 -4.91
N TYR A 63 3.95 4.75 -5.03
CA TYR A 63 4.35 3.52 -5.70
C TYR A 63 4.82 2.52 -4.65
N GLU A 64 4.12 1.40 -4.56
CA GLU A 64 4.36 0.34 -3.59
C GLU A 64 5.09 -0.83 -4.27
N ALA A 65 6.33 -1.11 -3.86
CA ALA A 65 7.08 -2.28 -4.29
C ALA A 65 6.97 -3.40 -3.25
N LYS A 66 6.10 -4.38 -3.51
CA LYS A 66 6.00 -5.60 -2.69
C LYS A 66 7.00 -6.64 -3.20
N TYR A 67 7.89 -7.13 -2.34
CA TYR A 67 8.90 -8.11 -2.73
C TYR A 67 9.25 -9.06 -1.57
N VAL A 68 10.05 -10.09 -1.88
CA VAL A 68 10.56 -11.04 -0.89
C VAL A 68 12.05 -10.82 -0.69
N THR A 69 12.46 -10.67 0.57
CA THR A 69 13.86 -10.51 0.97
C THR A 69 14.66 -11.81 0.82
N ASP A 70 15.99 -11.77 0.93
CA ASP A 70 16.83 -12.99 0.96
C ASP A 70 16.47 -13.94 2.10
N LYS A 71 15.97 -13.38 3.21
CA LYS A 71 15.51 -14.13 4.38
C LYS A 71 14.08 -14.68 4.23
N LYS A 72 13.51 -14.61 3.02
CA LYS A 72 12.13 -15.03 2.69
C LYS A 72 11.03 -14.27 3.44
N ALA A 73 11.35 -13.15 4.07
CA ALA A 73 10.36 -12.24 4.64
C ALA A 73 9.74 -11.38 3.54
N LYS A 74 8.43 -11.15 3.61
CA LYS A 74 7.76 -10.14 2.76
C LYS A 74 8.20 -8.74 3.19
N ALA A 75 8.42 -7.87 2.21
CA ALA A 75 8.73 -6.47 2.43
C ALA A 75 7.95 -5.60 1.45
N LEU A 76 7.68 -4.37 1.86
CA LEU A 76 7.06 -3.33 1.04
C LEU A 76 7.89 -2.05 1.17
N ALA A 77 8.39 -1.54 0.04
CA ALA A 77 9.00 -0.23 -0.04
C ALA A 77 8.03 0.73 -0.74
N VAL A 78 7.69 1.84 -0.10
CA VAL A 78 6.73 2.82 -0.60
C VAL A 78 7.47 4.08 -1.02
N TYR A 79 7.32 4.50 -2.27
CA TYR A 79 7.95 5.70 -2.81
C TYR A 79 6.92 6.73 -3.25
N ASP A 80 7.32 8.00 -3.22
CA ASP A 80 6.60 9.03 -3.98
C ASP A 80 6.99 9.00 -5.47
N ASN A 81 6.39 9.89 -6.27
CA ASN A 81 6.67 10.02 -7.70
C ASN A 81 8.09 10.51 -8.03
N LEU A 82 8.82 11.05 -7.04
CA LEU A 82 10.21 11.48 -7.17
C LEU A 82 11.19 10.38 -6.74
N GLY A 83 10.71 9.18 -6.38
CA GLY A 83 11.54 8.08 -5.92
C GLY A 83 12.06 8.27 -4.50
N VAL A 84 11.47 9.14 -3.69
CA VAL A 84 11.83 9.26 -2.27
C VAL A 84 11.10 8.17 -1.49
N LEU A 85 11.84 7.39 -0.70
CA LEU A 85 11.26 6.37 0.19
C LEU A 85 10.41 7.06 1.27
N LYS A 86 9.12 6.74 1.31
CA LYS A 86 8.13 7.28 2.23
C LYS A 86 7.86 6.35 3.41
N ALA A 87 7.95 5.04 3.16
CA ALA A 87 7.85 4.03 4.20
C ALA A 87 8.53 2.73 3.76
N TYR A 88 9.04 2.00 4.75
CA TYR A 88 9.48 0.62 4.58
C TYR A 88 8.77 -0.27 5.60
N GLU A 89 8.13 -1.32 5.10
CA GLU A 89 7.48 -2.34 5.90
C GLU A 89 8.20 -3.67 5.72
N LEU A 90 8.47 -4.34 6.85
CA LEU A 90 9.10 -5.65 6.87
C LEU A 90 8.30 -6.61 7.75
N GLN A 91 7.97 -7.76 7.19
CA GLN A 91 7.39 -8.87 7.94
C GLN A 91 8.38 -9.37 9.00
N ILE A 92 7.90 -9.47 10.25
CA ILE A 92 8.67 -9.94 11.40
C ILE A 92 7.89 -11.02 12.17
N PRO A 93 8.57 -11.90 12.93
CA PRO A 93 7.89 -12.83 13.82
C PRO A 93 7.33 -12.12 15.06
N LEU A 94 6.34 -12.73 15.72
CA LEU A 94 5.74 -12.25 16.98
C LEU A 94 6.78 -11.95 18.07
N SER A 95 7.87 -12.73 18.11
CA SER A 95 8.95 -12.57 19.07
C SER A 95 9.75 -11.27 18.91
N GLN A 96 9.64 -10.58 17.78
CA GLN A 96 10.27 -9.28 17.53
C GLN A 96 9.36 -8.09 17.86
N LEU A 97 8.09 -8.31 18.22
CA LEU A 97 7.25 -7.25 18.76
C LEU A 97 7.71 -6.85 20.18
N PRO A 98 7.52 -5.59 20.58
CA PRO A 98 7.69 -5.20 21.98
C PRO A 98 6.78 -6.04 22.89
N GLN A 99 7.28 -6.40 24.07
CA GLN A 99 6.57 -7.29 25.00
C GLN A 99 5.17 -6.77 25.38
N LYS A 100 5.01 -5.45 25.45
CA LYS A 100 3.72 -4.79 25.71
C LYS A 100 2.69 -5.08 24.62
N ALA A 101 3.10 -5.04 23.35
CA ALA A 101 2.24 -5.38 22.21
C ALA A 101 1.90 -6.88 22.20
N GLN A 102 2.88 -7.75 22.47
CA GLN A 102 2.63 -9.20 22.59
C GLN A 102 1.58 -9.52 23.66
N ALA A 103 1.69 -8.88 24.83
CA ALA A 103 0.73 -9.03 25.93
C ALA A 103 -0.66 -8.50 25.54
N TYR A 104 -0.73 -7.35 24.87
CA TYR A 104 -1.99 -6.79 24.36
C TYR A 104 -2.67 -7.76 23.38
N LEU A 105 -1.94 -8.28 22.39
CA LEU A 105 -2.49 -9.20 21.40
C LEU A 105 -3.05 -10.46 22.07
N LYS A 106 -2.28 -11.09 22.95
CA LYS A 106 -2.69 -12.29 23.68
C LYS A 106 -3.95 -12.08 24.52
N LYS A 107 -4.13 -10.89 25.07
CA LYS A 107 -5.30 -10.53 25.89
C LYS A 107 -6.56 -10.30 25.04
N ASN A 108 -6.40 -9.69 23.87
CA ASN A 108 -7.54 -9.16 23.10
C ASN A 108 -7.95 -10.02 21.91
N TYR A 109 -7.06 -10.88 21.40
CA TYR A 109 -7.32 -11.66 20.18
C TYR A 109 -6.86 -13.11 20.33
N PRO A 110 -7.59 -14.07 19.74
CA PRO A 110 -7.09 -15.44 19.64
C PRO A 110 -5.88 -15.49 18.71
N ALA A 111 -4.93 -16.40 18.99
CA ALA A 111 -3.73 -16.53 18.17
C ALA A 111 -4.03 -16.81 16.68
N SER A 112 -5.15 -17.50 16.39
CA SER A 112 -5.60 -17.79 15.03
C SER A 112 -6.10 -16.56 14.25
N ALA A 113 -6.42 -15.46 14.92
CA ALA A 113 -6.82 -14.22 14.27
C ALA A 113 -5.62 -13.51 13.63
N ILE A 114 -4.42 -13.66 14.19
CA ILE A 114 -3.20 -13.00 13.69
C ILE A 114 -2.79 -13.65 12.37
N LYS A 115 -2.69 -12.84 11.31
CA LYS A 115 -2.34 -13.27 9.94
C LYS A 115 -0.97 -12.78 9.53
N GLU A 116 -0.61 -11.60 9.97
CA GLU A 116 0.69 -11.00 9.68
C GLU A 116 1.11 -10.03 10.78
N ILE A 117 2.43 -9.80 10.83
CA ILE A 117 3.08 -8.91 11.79
C ILE A 117 4.20 -8.25 11.01
N ALA A 118 4.22 -6.93 11.03
CA ALA A 118 5.24 -6.13 10.39
C ALA A 118 5.76 -5.03 11.30
N VAL A 119 7.00 -4.61 11.03
CA VAL A 119 7.52 -3.33 11.49
C VAL A 119 7.48 -2.37 10.32
N VAL A 120 7.00 -1.16 10.56
CA VAL A 120 6.95 -0.07 9.59
C VAL A 120 7.86 1.05 10.08
N VAL A 121 8.67 1.59 9.17
CA VAL A 121 9.48 2.79 9.41
C VAL A 121 9.15 3.82 8.34
N ASP A 122 8.66 4.99 8.74
CA ASP A 122 8.37 6.09 7.82
C ASP A 122 9.62 6.95 7.51
N ASP A 123 9.46 7.88 6.57
CA ASP A 123 10.49 8.84 6.16
C ASP A 123 10.90 9.86 7.24
N LYS A 124 10.16 9.92 8.35
CA LYS A 124 10.49 10.68 9.56
C LYS A 124 11.15 9.81 10.62
N SER A 125 11.53 8.58 10.27
CA SER A 125 12.12 7.57 11.18
C SER A 125 11.20 7.20 12.36
N LYS A 126 9.88 7.36 12.22
CA LYS A 126 8.91 6.84 13.18
C LYS A 126 8.76 5.35 12.94
N THR A 127 8.95 4.57 14.00
CA THR A 127 8.69 3.13 13.98
C THR A 127 7.31 2.82 14.55
N THR A 128 6.53 2.04 13.82
CA THR A 128 5.30 1.40 14.29
C THR A 128 5.37 -0.10 14.07
N TYR A 129 4.54 -0.84 14.80
CA TYR A 129 4.33 -2.26 14.56
C TYR A 129 2.88 -2.47 14.17
N GLU A 130 2.67 -3.14 13.05
CA GLU A 130 1.34 -3.37 12.49
C GLU A 130 1.05 -4.87 12.51
N VAL A 131 -0.11 -5.23 13.04
CA VAL A 131 -0.52 -6.63 13.20
C VAL A 131 -1.84 -6.83 12.48
N GLY A 132 -1.76 -7.44 11.31
CA GLY A 132 -2.92 -7.82 10.52
C GLY A 132 -3.69 -8.95 11.20
N ILE A 133 -4.95 -8.69 11.54
CA ILE A 133 -5.86 -9.64 12.17
C ILE A 133 -7.13 -9.83 11.35
N GLN A 134 -7.66 -11.04 11.37
CA GLN A 134 -9.02 -11.32 10.92
C GLN A 134 -9.98 -11.26 12.10
N LYS A 135 -11.00 -10.39 12.01
CA LYS A 135 -12.07 -10.26 13.01
C LYS A 135 -13.40 -10.01 12.29
N ASP A 136 -14.46 -10.73 12.65
CA ASP A 136 -15.81 -10.52 12.10
C ASP A 136 -15.85 -10.49 10.55
N SER A 137 -15.11 -11.41 9.91
CA SER A 137 -14.95 -11.51 8.45
C SER A 137 -14.31 -10.30 7.76
N ARG A 138 -13.74 -9.36 8.53
CA ARG A 138 -12.97 -8.21 8.06
C ARG A 138 -11.51 -8.32 8.47
N PHE A 139 -10.63 -7.67 7.71
CA PHE A 139 -9.21 -7.59 8.00
C PHE A 139 -8.88 -6.24 8.63
N TYR A 140 -8.05 -6.23 9.66
CA TYR A 140 -7.66 -5.01 10.34
C TYR A 140 -6.18 -5.02 10.64
N ASP A 141 -5.56 -3.84 10.63
CA ASP A 141 -4.26 -3.64 11.25
C ASP A 141 -4.44 -3.09 12.66
N VAL A 142 -3.91 -3.82 13.64
CA VAL A 142 -3.71 -3.30 15.00
C VAL A 142 -2.33 -2.65 15.05
N VAL A 143 -2.30 -1.33 15.22
CA VAL A 143 -1.09 -0.53 15.17
C VAL A 143 -0.60 -0.24 16.58
N PHE A 144 0.70 -0.44 16.78
CA PHE A 144 1.40 -0.12 18.02
C PHE A 144 2.52 0.88 17.77
N ASP A 145 2.78 1.73 18.76
CA ASP A 145 3.97 2.57 18.80
C ASP A 145 5.26 1.74 18.97
N LYS A 146 6.42 2.40 18.84
CA LYS A 146 7.75 1.78 18.99
C LYS A 146 7.98 1.04 20.33
N ASN A 147 7.23 1.38 21.38
CA ASN A 147 7.32 0.76 22.71
C ASN A 147 6.24 -0.33 22.92
N GLY A 148 5.43 -0.62 21.90
CA GLY A 148 4.31 -1.54 21.95
C GLY A 148 3.07 -1.00 22.64
N GLY A 149 2.95 0.32 22.81
CA GLY A 149 1.70 0.96 23.18
C GLY A 149 0.70 0.85 22.04
N PHE A 150 -0.52 0.37 22.32
CA PHE A 150 -1.60 0.38 21.34
C PHE A 150 -1.89 1.82 20.91
N ASP A 151 -1.97 2.05 19.60
CA ASP A 151 -2.26 3.35 18.99
C ASP A 151 -3.69 3.33 18.41
N VAL A 152 -3.92 2.50 17.40
CA VAL A 152 -5.19 2.44 16.66
C VAL A 152 -5.43 1.04 16.09
N ILE A 153 -6.69 0.77 15.72
CA ILE A 153 -7.06 -0.36 14.86
C ILE A 153 -7.73 0.20 13.60
N VAL A 154 -7.25 -0.20 12.43
CA VAL A 154 -7.72 0.29 11.12
C VAL A 154 -8.24 -0.88 10.31
N GLU A 155 -9.48 -0.80 9.83
CA GLU A 155 -10.03 -1.78 8.89
C GLU A 155 -9.35 -1.61 7.52
N LYS A 156 -9.00 -2.72 6.88
CA LYS A 156 -8.49 -2.73 5.51
C LYS A 156 -9.54 -3.30 4.58
N ASP A 157 -9.70 -2.65 3.44
CA ASP A 157 -10.63 -3.01 2.37
C ASP A 157 -10.11 -4.18 1.51
#